data_AF-A0A7S4H5W5-F1
#
_entry.id   AF-A0A7S4H5W5-F1
#
_cell.length_a   1.000
_cell.length_b   1.000
_cell.length_c   1.000
_cell.angle_alpha   90.00
_cell.angle_beta   90.00
_cell.angle_gamma   90.00
#
_symmetry.space_group_name_H-M   'P 1'
#
loop_
_entity.id
_entity.type
_entity.pdbx_description
1 polymer ?
#
loop_
_entity_poly.entity_id
_entity_poly.type
_entity_poly.pdbx_seq_one_letter_code
_entity_poly.pdbx_strand_id
1 'polypeptide(L)'
;MSPHCFTLRAGECWMRYAQNGKKHGGSDEWRTPRRVYENLHREFTFTVDAAASEENALHSTYWTAETDALSQCWEGHTVFCNPPYSMCGEFLAKAAAADCCVMIVPARTQATYFLDHVFANPHCHEIRWCHRGMRFIPASGVTQTRQFNRAPLPVCVVVYRKESRTGEVRQTSICADTLLPLHVINAGSRRGRPTVYDWKTLDQIIRLWDNREVQTIAEMAVITGLPRSTLHRIIRRL
;
A
#
# COMPACT_ATOMS: atom_id res chain seq x y z
N MET A 1 7.56 -8.52 -45.13
CA MET A 1 6.13 -8.14 -45.04
C MET A 1 5.65 -8.44 -43.64
N SER A 2 5.05 -7.43 -43.02
CA SER A 2 4.38 -7.38 -41.72
C SER A 2 5.23 -7.50 -40.43
N PRO A 3 5.10 -6.54 -39.49
CA PRO A 3 5.88 -6.44 -38.27
C PRO A 3 5.17 -7.10 -37.07
N HIS A 4 5.90 -7.80 -36.22
CA HIS A 4 5.39 -8.18 -34.90
C HIS A 4 5.43 -6.98 -33.96
N CYS A 5 4.25 -6.41 -33.74
CA CYS A 5 3.95 -5.46 -32.68
C CYS A 5 4.18 -6.13 -31.31
N PHE A 6 5.29 -5.81 -30.64
CA PHE A 6 5.50 -6.16 -29.24
C PHE A 6 4.70 -5.19 -28.37
N THR A 7 3.57 -5.68 -27.87
CA THR A 7 2.81 -5.07 -26.79
C THR A 7 3.53 -5.31 -25.46
N LEU A 8 3.80 -4.22 -24.73
CA LEU A 8 4.36 -4.25 -23.37
C LEU A 8 3.41 -5.00 -22.43
N ARG A 9 3.87 -6.07 -21.76
CA ARG A 9 3.15 -6.63 -20.60
C ARG A 9 3.82 -6.18 -19.31
N ALA A 10 3.25 -5.15 -18.68
CA ALA A 10 3.42 -4.91 -17.25
C ALA A 10 2.66 -6.01 -16.50
N GLY A 11 3.35 -6.91 -15.79
CA GLY A 11 2.64 -7.98 -15.07
C GLY A 11 3.47 -8.96 -14.24
N GLU A 12 4.78 -9.13 -14.47
CA GLU A 12 5.47 -10.29 -13.89
C GLU A 12 6.17 -10.08 -12.53
N CYS A 13 6.21 -8.86 -11.98
CA CYS A 13 6.90 -8.61 -10.69
C CYS A 13 6.02 -8.73 -9.44
N TRP A 14 4.69 -8.88 -9.58
CA TRP A 14 3.74 -8.80 -8.46
C TRP A 14 3.60 -10.10 -7.65
N MET A 15 4.00 -11.24 -8.21
CA MET A 15 3.64 -12.56 -7.66
C MET A 15 4.53 -13.08 -6.52
N ARG A 16 5.73 -12.54 -6.31
CA ARG A 16 6.72 -13.17 -5.42
C ARG A 16 6.47 -12.96 -3.91
N TYR A 17 5.64 -11.99 -3.52
CA TYR A 17 5.50 -11.62 -2.10
C TYR A 17 4.06 -11.64 -1.57
N ALA A 18 3.13 -12.39 -2.15
CA ALA A 18 1.75 -12.53 -1.64
C ALA A 18 1.49 -13.90 -0.99
N GLN A 19 2.36 -14.34 -0.07
CA GLN A 19 2.24 -15.68 0.56
C GLN A 19 1.16 -15.83 1.66
N ASN A 20 0.16 -14.94 1.74
CA ASN A 20 -0.98 -15.11 2.65
C ASN A 20 -2.27 -14.72 1.91
N GLY A 21 -3.30 -15.59 1.94
CA GLY A 21 -4.59 -15.42 1.25
C GLY A 21 -5.18 -16.76 0.76
N LYS A 22 -6.32 -16.70 0.06
CA LYS A 22 -7.09 -17.88 -0.45
C LYS A 22 -6.24 -18.98 -1.12
N LYS A 23 -5.14 -18.60 -1.80
CA LYS A 23 -4.25 -19.54 -2.52
C LYS A 23 -3.45 -20.50 -1.63
N HIS A 24 -3.46 -20.31 -0.31
CA HIS A 24 -2.77 -21.17 0.66
C HIS A 24 -3.69 -21.65 1.80
N GLY A 25 -5.00 -21.73 1.56
CA GLY A 25 -5.98 -22.21 2.55
C GLY A 25 -6.37 -21.17 3.61
N GLY A 26 -5.98 -19.90 3.44
CA GLY A 26 -6.42 -18.79 4.29
C GLY A 26 -7.72 -18.15 3.79
N SER A 27 -8.42 -17.44 4.68
CA SER A 27 -9.54 -16.56 4.29
C SER A 27 -9.04 -15.13 4.08
N ASP A 28 -9.66 -14.40 3.15
CA ASP A 28 -9.51 -12.95 3.00
C ASP A 28 -10.65 -12.18 3.71
N GLU A 29 -11.68 -12.89 4.18
CA GLU A 29 -12.88 -12.34 4.83
C GLU A 29 -12.64 -12.08 6.33
N TRP A 30 -11.70 -11.19 6.63
CA TRP A 30 -11.39 -10.78 8.01
C TRP A 30 -12.00 -9.42 8.29
N ARG A 31 -12.92 -9.35 9.26
CA ARG A 31 -13.55 -8.08 9.64
C ARG A 31 -12.68 -7.28 10.60
N THR A 32 -12.60 -5.97 10.38
CA THR A 32 -11.96 -5.03 11.31
C THR A 32 -12.73 -4.95 12.64
N PRO A 33 -12.06 -4.91 13.81
CA PRO A 33 -12.75 -4.73 15.08
C PRO A 33 -13.60 -3.46 15.11
N ARG A 34 -14.83 -3.56 15.63
CA ARG A 34 -15.78 -2.44 15.69
C ARG A 34 -15.18 -1.16 16.30
N ARG A 35 -14.47 -1.30 17.42
CA ARG A 35 -13.79 -0.18 18.10
C ARG A 35 -12.74 0.51 17.21
N VAL A 36 -11.97 -0.27 16.45
CA VAL A 36 -10.95 0.26 15.52
C VAL A 36 -11.64 1.08 14.45
N TYR A 37 -12.69 0.54 13.83
CA TYR A 37 -13.48 1.25 12.83
C TYR A 37 -14.10 2.54 13.39
N GLU A 38 -14.77 2.49 14.54
CA GLU A 38 -15.43 3.66 15.14
C GLU A 38 -14.43 4.76 15.51
N ASN A 39 -13.22 4.40 15.96
CA ASN A 39 -12.18 5.38 16.23
C ASN A 39 -11.73 6.09 14.95
N LEU A 40 -11.54 5.36 13.85
CA LEU A 40 -11.21 5.96 12.56
C LEU A 40 -12.38 6.76 11.99
N HIS A 41 -13.60 6.26 12.10
CA HIS A 41 -14.79 6.93 11.59
C HIS A 41 -15.05 8.25 12.31
N ARG A 42 -14.79 8.31 13.62
CA ARG A 42 -14.85 9.59 14.37
C ARG A 42 -13.83 10.62 13.89
N GLU A 43 -12.69 10.17 13.39
CA GLU A 43 -11.63 11.06 12.90
C GLU A 43 -11.84 11.50 11.44
N PHE A 44 -12.32 10.59 10.59
CA PHE A 44 -12.36 10.79 9.14
C PHE A 44 -13.76 10.90 8.56
N THR A 45 -14.81 10.55 9.30
CA THR A 45 -16.22 10.64 8.86
C THR A 45 -16.46 9.89 7.55
N PHE A 46 -16.23 8.57 7.57
CA PHE A 46 -16.38 7.73 6.37
C PHE A 46 -17.79 7.78 5.79
N THR A 47 -17.86 7.69 4.46
CA THR A 47 -19.10 7.61 3.70
C THR A 47 -19.34 6.23 3.11
N VAL A 48 -18.30 5.38 3.04
CA VAL A 48 -18.39 4.03 2.47
C VAL A 48 -17.34 3.09 3.06
N ASP A 49 -17.72 1.81 3.23
CA ASP A 49 -16.82 0.69 3.48
C ASP A 49 -16.52 -0.06 2.17
N ALA A 50 -15.30 0.08 1.65
CA ALA A 50 -14.97 -0.27 0.27
C ALA A 50 -14.73 -1.77 0.03
N ALA A 51 -14.55 -2.58 1.07
CA ALA A 51 -14.20 -3.98 0.90
C ALA A 51 -14.90 -4.80 1.99
N ALA A 52 -16.18 -5.02 1.79
CA ALA A 52 -17.04 -5.65 2.77
C ALA A 52 -18.01 -6.66 2.14
N SER A 53 -18.79 -7.31 2.99
CA SER A 53 -19.95 -8.13 2.65
C SER A 53 -21.09 -7.74 3.58
N GLU A 54 -22.30 -8.24 3.32
CA GLU A 54 -23.44 -8.03 4.22
C GLU A 54 -23.13 -8.48 5.66
N GLU A 55 -22.35 -9.55 5.84
CA GLU A 55 -22.01 -10.08 7.15
C GLU A 55 -20.95 -9.26 7.90
N ASN A 56 -20.02 -8.63 7.15
CA ASN A 56 -18.84 -8.01 7.75
C ASN A 56 -18.80 -6.47 7.66
N ALA A 57 -19.74 -5.85 6.94
CA ALA A 57 -19.80 -4.41 6.77
C ALA A 57 -19.73 -3.64 8.10
N LEU A 58 -19.04 -2.50 8.05
CA LEU A 58 -18.91 -1.58 9.17
C LEU A 58 -19.61 -0.23 8.93
N HIS A 59 -20.06 0.00 7.70
CA HIS A 59 -20.83 1.17 7.30
C HIS A 59 -22.11 0.75 6.58
N SER A 60 -23.16 1.59 6.61
CA SER A 60 -24.44 1.30 5.94
C SER A 60 -24.31 1.27 4.41
N THR A 61 -23.46 2.13 3.87
CA THR A 61 -23.02 2.09 2.47
C THR A 61 -21.71 1.30 2.37
N TYR A 62 -21.71 0.23 1.59
CA TYR A 62 -20.54 -0.62 1.39
C TYR A 62 -20.54 -1.26 0.01
N TRP A 63 -19.37 -1.72 -0.43
CA TRP A 63 -19.21 -2.46 -1.69
C TRP A 63 -18.80 -3.91 -1.40
N THR A 64 -19.48 -4.83 -2.07
CA THR A 64 -19.21 -6.27 -2.06
C THR A 64 -18.30 -6.71 -3.18
N ALA A 65 -17.87 -7.98 -3.12
CA ALA A 65 -17.13 -8.62 -4.20
C ALA A 65 -17.89 -8.56 -5.54
N GLU A 66 -19.22 -8.68 -5.51
CA GLU A 66 -20.09 -8.61 -6.70
C GLU A 66 -20.20 -7.19 -7.26
N THR A 67 -20.29 -6.18 -6.38
CA THR A 67 -20.33 -4.77 -6.81
C THR A 67 -18.95 -4.22 -7.18
N ASP A 68 -17.88 -4.98 -6.92
CA ASP A 68 -16.48 -4.68 -7.22
C ASP A 68 -16.07 -3.22 -6.95
N ALA A 69 -15.56 -2.97 -5.76
CA ALA A 69 -15.05 -1.66 -5.38
C ALA A 69 -13.96 -1.09 -6.29
N LEU A 70 -13.21 -1.91 -7.04
CA LEU A 70 -12.22 -1.45 -8.01
C LEU A 70 -12.87 -0.91 -9.29
N SER A 71 -14.14 -1.22 -9.55
CA SER A 71 -14.95 -0.62 -10.62
C SER A 71 -15.72 0.65 -10.19
N GLN A 72 -15.92 0.85 -8.88
CA GLN A 72 -16.74 1.96 -8.35
C GLN A 72 -16.06 3.33 -8.42
N CYS A 73 -16.83 4.42 -8.47
CA CYS A 73 -16.27 5.77 -8.34
C CYS A 73 -15.94 6.05 -6.86
N TRP A 74 -14.69 6.42 -6.57
CA TRP A 74 -14.27 6.79 -5.21
C TRP A 74 -14.27 8.31 -4.99
N GLU A 75 -14.36 9.10 -6.05
CA GLU A 75 -14.38 10.56 -5.98
C GLU A 75 -15.59 11.07 -5.18
N GLY A 76 -15.39 12.09 -4.34
CA GLY A 76 -16.45 12.60 -3.46
C GLY A 76 -16.70 11.77 -2.20
N HIS A 77 -16.00 10.64 -2.02
CA HIS A 77 -16.13 9.80 -0.84
C HIS A 77 -14.98 9.95 0.15
N THR A 78 -15.29 9.77 1.44
CA THR A 78 -14.30 9.42 2.45
C THR A 78 -14.38 7.91 2.72
N VAL A 79 -13.38 7.18 2.24
CA VAL A 79 -13.41 5.74 2.11
C VAL A 79 -12.70 5.06 3.29
N PHE A 80 -13.36 4.11 3.94
CA PHE A 80 -12.70 3.11 4.78
C PHE A 80 -12.47 1.85 3.95
N CYS A 81 -11.31 1.20 4.07
CA CYS A 81 -11.04 -0.04 3.37
C CYS A 81 -10.15 -0.99 4.18
N ASN A 82 -10.64 -2.18 4.47
CA ASN A 82 -9.82 -3.32 4.88
C ASN A 82 -9.81 -4.32 3.72
N PRO A 83 -8.93 -4.15 2.71
CA PRO A 83 -9.02 -4.89 1.47
C PRO A 83 -8.74 -6.39 1.69
N PRO A 84 -9.20 -7.27 0.80
CA PRO A 84 -8.66 -8.63 0.74
C PRO A 84 -7.14 -8.55 0.54
N TYR A 85 -6.36 -9.17 1.42
CA TYR A 85 -4.88 -9.00 1.42
C TYR A 85 -4.22 -9.60 0.18
N SER A 86 -4.89 -10.55 -0.47
CA SER A 86 -4.51 -11.08 -1.79
C SER A 86 -4.58 -10.05 -2.92
N MET A 87 -5.34 -8.96 -2.74
CA MET A 87 -5.51 -7.86 -3.70
C MET A 87 -5.08 -6.49 -3.13
N CYS A 88 -4.26 -6.50 -2.09
CA CYS A 88 -3.90 -5.28 -1.37
C CYS A 88 -3.25 -4.22 -2.28
N GLY A 89 -2.46 -4.65 -3.27
CA GLY A 89 -1.81 -3.77 -4.23
C GLY A 89 -2.80 -3.00 -5.10
N GLU A 90 -3.82 -3.66 -5.65
CA GLU A 90 -4.80 -3.01 -6.53
C GLU A 90 -5.64 -1.96 -5.77
N PHE A 91 -6.07 -2.26 -4.54
CA PHE A 91 -6.80 -1.30 -3.71
C PHE A 91 -5.93 -0.11 -3.29
N LEU A 92 -4.67 -0.35 -2.91
CA LEU A 92 -3.73 0.73 -2.57
C LEU A 92 -3.45 1.66 -3.77
N ALA A 93 -3.40 1.11 -4.98
CA ALA A 93 -3.24 1.90 -6.20
C ALA A 93 -4.43 2.84 -6.45
N LYS A 94 -5.64 2.44 -6.02
CA LYS A 94 -6.88 3.21 -6.18
C LYS A 94 -7.10 4.27 -5.09
N ALA A 95 -6.41 4.17 -3.95
CA ALA A 95 -6.70 4.97 -2.75
C ALA A 95 -6.74 6.48 -2.98
N ALA A 96 -5.91 7.02 -3.89
CA ALA A 96 -5.85 8.46 -4.18
C ALA A 96 -7.02 9.00 -5.01
N ALA A 97 -7.89 8.13 -5.54
CA ALA A 97 -9.10 8.54 -6.25
C ALA A 97 -10.20 9.08 -5.31
N ALA A 98 -10.14 8.73 -4.03
CA ALA A 98 -11.03 9.27 -3.00
C ALA A 98 -10.58 10.65 -2.50
N ASP A 99 -11.51 11.44 -1.97
CA ASP A 99 -11.17 12.70 -1.30
C ASP A 99 -10.31 12.42 -0.06
N CYS A 100 -10.66 11.37 0.68
CA CYS A 100 -9.86 10.77 1.74
C CYS A 100 -10.03 9.26 1.73
N CYS A 101 -8.96 8.49 1.91
CA CYS A 101 -9.04 7.04 2.04
C CYS A 101 -8.19 6.57 3.23
N VAL A 102 -8.79 5.74 4.09
CA VAL A 102 -8.11 5.12 5.23
C VAL A 102 -8.15 3.62 5.06
N MET A 103 -6.97 3.01 5.01
CA MET A 103 -6.86 1.57 4.79
C MET A 103 -6.11 0.86 5.90
N ILE A 104 -6.53 -0.36 6.21
CA ILE A 104 -5.80 -1.27 7.12
C ILE A 104 -5.15 -2.35 6.27
N VAL A 105 -3.81 -2.32 6.17
CA VAL A 105 -3.07 -3.17 5.24
C VAL A 105 -1.93 -3.91 5.94
N PRO A 106 -1.49 -5.07 5.42
CA PRO A 106 -0.31 -5.73 5.93
C PRO A 106 0.92 -4.87 5.64
N ALA A 107 1.76 -4.68 6.64
CA ALA A 107 3.01 -3.93 6.52
C ALA A 107 4.07 -4.77 5.78
N ARG A 108 4.05 -4.71 4.45
CA ARG A 108 4.90 -5.51 3.57
C ARG A 108 6.02 -4.67 2.98
N THR A 109 6.93 -4.21 3.83
CA THR A 109 8.02 -3.28 3.43
C THR A 109 8.96 -3.81 2.35
N GLN A 110 8.97 -5.13 2.11
CA GLN A 110 9.76 -5.79 1.04
C GLN A 110 8.99 -5.94 -0.28
N ALA A 111 7.67 -5.70 -0.29
CA ALA A 111 6.86 -5.86 -1.49
C ALA A 111 6.90 -4.59 -2.35
N THR A 112 7.05 -4.76 -3.67
CA THR A 112 7.06 -3.67 -4.65
C THR A 112 5.83 -2.77 -4.55
N TYR A 113 4.64 -3.37 -4.40
CA TYR A 113 3.40 -2.61 -4.27
C TYR A 113 3.38 -1.71 -3.03
N PHE A 114 4.05 -2.12 -1.94
CA PHE A 114 4.09 -1.35 -0.70
C PHE A 114 5.06 -0.17 -0.85
N LEU A 115 6.22 -0.41 -1.48
CA LEU A 115 7.13 0.67 -1.85
C LEU A 115 6.42 1.68 -2.77
N ASP A 116 5.80 1.20 -3.85
CA ASP A 116 5.12 2.03 -4.85
C ASP A 116 3.95 2.81 -4.26
N HIS A 117 3.01 2.12 -3.63
CA HIS A 117 1.72 2.70 -3.28
C HIS A 117 1.65 3.29 -1.87
N VAL A 118 2.60 2.96 -0.97
CA VAL A 118 2.64 3.50 0.39
C VAL A 118 3.83 4.45 0.58
N PHE A 119 5.07 3.96 0.44
CA PHE A 119 6.25 4.76 0.77
C PHE A 119 6.55 5.86 -0.27
N ALA A 120 6.49 5.53 -1.55
CA ALA A 120 6.81 6.44 -2.64
C ALA A 120 5.61 7.27 -3.10
N ASN A 121 4.38 6.78 -2.92
CA ASN A 121 3.16 7.42 -3.42
C ASN A 121 2.92 8.79 -2.78
N PRO A 122 2.92 9.91 -3.52
CA PRO A 122 2.76 11.28 -2.99
C PRO A 122 1.42 11.56 -2.30
N HIS A 123 0.42 10.72 -2.50
CA HIS A 123 -0.91 10.87 -1.90
C HIS A 123 -1.03 10.19 -0.52
N CYS A 124 -0.07 9.34 -0.14
CA CYS A 124 -0.03 8.77 1.21
C CYS A 124 0.46 9.83 2.20
N HIS A 125 -0.41 10.26 3.10
CA HIS A 125 -0.13 11.33 4.07
C HIS A 125 0.34 10.78 5.41
N GLU A 126 -0.23 9.65 5.83
CA GLU A 126 0.09 9.05 7.12
C GLU A 126 0.28 7.54 7.03
N ILE A 127 1.25 7.04 7.80
CA ILE A 127 1.42 5.61 8.09
C ILE A 127 1.42 5.45 9.61
N ARG A 128 0.43 4.72 10.12
CA ARG A 128 0.29 4.40 11.54
C ARG A 128 0.61 2.93 11.76
N TRP A 129 1.83 2.66 12.22
CA TRP A 129 2.33 1.32 12.48
C TRP A 129 1.65 0.75 13.72
N CYS A 130 0.94 -0.37 13.57
CA CYS A 130 0.29 -1.02 14.70
C CYS A 130 1.32 -1.76 15.55
N HIS A 131 1.46 -1.36 16.81
CA HIS A 131 2.18 -2.14 17.80
C HIS A 131 1.34 -3.38 18.15
N ARG A 132 1.90 -4.56 17.83
CA ARG A 132 1.26 -5.90 17.85
C ARG A 132 0.23 -6.09 16.74
N GLY A 133 -0.10 -7.34 16.44
CA GLY A 133 -1.13 -7.68 15.45
C GLY A 133 -2.53 -7.28 15.92
N MET A 134 -3.33 -6.73 15.01
CA MET A 134 -4.75 -6.43 15.26
C MET A 134 -5.55 -7.72 15.42
N ARG A 135 -6.59 -7.72 16.27
CA ARG A 135 -7.45 -8.89 16.50
C ARG A 135 -8.64 -8.89 15.55
N PHE A 136 -8.41 -9.17 14.28
CA PHE A 136 -9.50 -9.26 13.30
C PHE A 136 -10.53 -10.32 13.69
N ILE A 137 -11.78 -10.05 13.32
CA ILE A 137 -12.90 -10.96 13.54
C ILE A 137 -13.00 -11.88 12.32
N PRO A 138 -12.92 -13.21 12.49
CA PRO A 138 -13.09 -14.15 11.38
C PRO A 138 -14.51 -14.10 10.80
N ALA A 139 -14.67 -14.46 9.53
CA ALA A 139 -15.98 -14.76 8.95
C ALA A 139 -16.66 -15.94 9.67
N SER A 140 -17.98 -16.05 9.49
CA SER A 140 -18.76 -17.16 10.04
C SER A 140 -18.18 -18.52 9.59
N GLY A 141 -18.10 -19.47 10.51
CA GLY A 141 -17.55 -20.81 10.24
C GLY A 141 -16.01 -20.91 10.21
N VAL A 142 -15.27 -19.79 10.23
CA VAL A 142 -13.79 -19.83 10.32
C VAL A 142 -13.36 -19.98 11.77
N THR A 143 -12.80 -21.14 12.11
CA THR A 143 -12.27 -21.42 13.45
C THR A 143 -10.83 -20.92 13.57
N GLN A 144 -10.58 -20.00 14.51
CA GLN A 144 -9.22 -19.62 14.87
C GLN A 144 -8.58 -20.67 15.79
N THR A 145 -7.28 -20.91 15.63
CA THR A 145 -6.49 -21.81 16.51
C THR A 145 -6.55 -21.39 17.99
N ARG A 146 -6.75 -20.09 18.24
CA ARG A 146 -6.98 -19.52 19.58
C ARG A 146 -8.07 -18.46 19.47
N GLN A 147 -8.95 -18.38 20.46
CA GLN A 147 -9.89 -17.26 20.55
C GLN A 147 -9.12 -15.94 20.66
N PHE A 148 -9.61 -14.90 19.98
CA PHE A 148 -9.00 -13.56 19.96
C PHE A 148 -7.57 -13.53 19.45
N ASN A 149 -7.26 -14.38 18.46
CA ASN A 149 -5.92 -14.43 17.89
C ASN A 149 -5.56 -13.10 17.23
N ARG A 150 -4.27 -12.72 17.32
CA ARG A 150 -3.76 -11.53 16.65
C ARG A 150 -3.37 -11.88 15.22
N ALA A 151 -3.46 -10.90 14.33
CA ALA A 151 -2.95 -11.02 12.97
C ALA A 151 -1.50 -11.55 13.01
N PRO A 152 -1.18 -12.62 12.27
CA PRO A 152 0.16 -13.18 12.24
C PRO A 152 1.15 -12.25 11.51
N LEU A 153 0.62 -11.36 10.66
CA LEU A 153 1.38 -10.34 9.96
C LEU A 153 1.30 -9.00 10.71
N PRO A 154 2.40 -8.22 10.72
CA PRO A 154 2.34 -6.81 11.06
C PRO A 154 1.36 -6.09 10.14
N VAL A 155 0.60 -5.16 10.70
CA VAL A 155 -0.37 -4.32 9.97
C VAL A 155 -0.11 -2.86 10.25
N CYS A 156 -0.51 -2.00 9.32
CA CYS A 156 -0.53 -0.55 9.52
C CYS A 156 -1.85 0.04 9.02
N VAL A 157 -2.19 1.21 9.57
CA VAL A 157 -3.22 2.08 8.99
C VAL A 157 -2.52 3.08 8.09
N VAL A 158 -2.97 3.21 6.86
CA VAL A 158 -2.48 4.20 5.90
C VAL A 158 -3.58 5.18 5.57
N VAL A 159 -3.23 6.45 5.44
CA VAL A 159 -4.18 7.54 5.17
C VAL A 159 -3.77 8.26 3.90
N TYR A 160 -4.68 8.36 2.96
CA TYR A 160 -4.53 9.02 1.67
C TYR A 160 -5.44 10.23 1.57
N ARG A 161 -5.00 11.22 0.78
CA ARG A 161 -5.80 12.37 0.37
C ARG A 161 -5.66 12.56 -1.13
N LYS A 162 -6.67 13.16 -1.76
CA LYS A 162 -6.67 13.46 -3.20
C LYS A 162 -5.51 14.37 -3.61
N GLU A 163 -5.20 15.37 -2.80
CA GLU A 163 -4.04 16.24 -3.04
C GLU A 163 -2.73 15.51 -2.74
N SER A 164 -1.64 15.91 -3.42
CA SER A 164 -0.31 15.39 -3.08
C SER A 164 0.25 16.08 -1.83
N ARG A 165 0.94 15.32 -0.98
CA ARG A 165 1.62 15.90 0.19
C ARG A 165 2.74 16.85 -0.25
N THR A 166 2.96 17.89 0.54
CA THR A 166 4.11 18.82 0.39
C THR A 166 5.26 18.51 1.36
N GLY A 167 4.97 17.72 2.40
CA GLY A 167 5.89 17.30 3.45
C GLY A 167 6.39 15.87 3.30
N GLU A 168 7.24 15.44 4.24
CA GLU A 168 7.50 14.02 4.46
C GLU A 168 6.22 13.30 4.95
N VAL A 169 6.14 11.98 4.76
CA VAL A 169 5.02 11.19 5.26
C VAL A 169 5.01 11.22 6.78
N ARG A 170 3.85 11.53 7.39
CA ARG A 170 3.67 11.45 8.84
C ARG A 170 3.68 9.99 9.27
N GLN A 171 4.47 9.66 10.27
CA GLN A 171 4.60 8.29 10.76
C GLN A 171 4.46 8.23 12.27
N THR A 172 3.62 7.31 12.75
CA THR A 172 3.38 7.09 14.18
C THR A 172 3.32 5.61 14.49
N SER A 173 3.71 5.22 15.70
CA SER A 173 3.32 3.92 16.27
C SER A 173 2.05 4.08 17.07
N ILE A 174 1.10 3.15 16.91
CA ILE A 174 -0.22 3.18 17.56
C ILE A 174 -0.54 1.84 18.20
N CYS A 175 -1.40 1.83 19.22
CA CYS A 175 -1.94 0.59 19.78
C CYS A 175 -2.90 -0.07 18.78
N ALA A 176 -2.67 -1.34 18.40
CA ALA A 176 -3.51 -2.02 17.41
C ALA A 176 -4.99 -2.18 17.81
N ASP A 177 -5.28 -2.24 19.13
CA ASP A 177 -6.63 -2.49 19.65
C ASP A 177 -7.44 -1.20 19.84
N THR A 178 -6.77 -0.04 20.02
CA THR A 178 -7.41 1.24 20.38
C THR A 178 -7.07 2.39 19.45
N LEU A 179 -6.06 2.23 18.61
CA LEU A 179 -5.46 3.26 17.75
C LEU A 179 -4.86 4.45 18.51
N LEU A 180 -4.74 4.37 19.84
CA LEU A 180 -4.09 5.41 20.62
C LEU A 180 -2.63 5.56 20.18
N PRO A 181 -2.14 6.80 19.98
CA PRO A 181 -0.73 7.05 19.68
C PRO A 181 0.15 6.54 20.81
N LEU A 182 1.17 5.77 20.45
CA LEU A 182 2.20 5.30 21.37
C LEU A 182 3.50 6.09 21.18
N HIS A 183 3.82 6.45 19.94
CA HIS A 183 5.03 7.19 19.61
C HIS A 183 4.89 7.93 18.27
N VAL A 184 5.52 9.11 18.16
CA VAL A 184 5.63 9.86 16.90
C VAL A 184 7.02 9.60 16.30
N ILE A 185 7.05 9.03 15.11
CA ILE A 185 8.30 8.72 14.38
C ILE A 185 8.67 9.91 13.48
N ASN A 186 7.69 10.41 12.72
CA ASN A 186 7.83 11.61 11.90
C ASN A 186 6.53 12.43 11.95
N ALA A 187 6.64 13.72 12.20
CA ALA A 187 5.50 14.63 12.24
C ALA A 187 4.97 15.02 10.84
N GLY A 188 5.77 14.82 9.78
CA GLY A 188 5.41 15.16 8.40
C GLY A 188 5.43 16.66 8.08
N SER A 189 5.88 17.51 9.02
CA SER A 189 5.93 18.97 8.86
C SER A 189 7.16 19.47 8.09
N ARG A 190 8.19 18.63 7.95
CA ARG A 190 9.37 18.97 7.14
C ARG A 190 8.98 18.90 5.67
N ARG A 191 9.30 19.96 4.92
CA ARG A 191 9.14 19.97 3.45
C ARG A 191 9.78 18.69 2.92
N GLY A 192 9.00 17.91 2.18
CA GLY A 192 9.43 16.62 1.69
C GLY A 192 10.73 16.81 0.91
N ARG A 193 11.77 16.06 1.28
CA ARG A 193 12.94 15.99 0.41
C ARG A 193 12.45 15.37 -0.89
N PRO A 194 12.72 15.98 -2.07
CA PRO A 194 12.46 15.29 -3.33
C PRO A 194 13.08 13.90 -3.25
N THR A 195 12.34 12.86 -3.60
CA THR A 195 12.90 11.52 -3.78
C THR A 195 14.14 11.71 -4.65
N VAL A 196 15.33 11.46 -4.10
CA VAL A 196 16.57 11.90 -4.76
C VAL A 196 16.65 11.29 -6.16
N TYR A 197 16.15 10.06 -6.28
CA TYR A 197 15.84 9.37 -7.52
C TYR A 197 14.57 8.54 -7.31
N ASP A 198 13.76 8.39 -8.35
CA ASP A 198 12.71 7.37 -8.35
C ASP A 198 13.35 5.98 -8.19
N TRP A 199 12.72 5.11 -7.39
CA TRP A 199 13.34 3.83 -7.05
C TRP A 199 13.41 2.91 -8.28
N LYS A 200 12.48 3.03 -9.24
CA LYS A 200 12.50 2.24 -10.49
C LYS A 200 13.69 2.64 -11.35
N THR A 201 14.03 3.93 -11.36
CA THR A 201 15.26 4.41 -11.99
C THR A 201 16.49 3.81 -11.33
N LEU A 202 16.55 3.76 -10.00
CA LEU A 202 17.67 3.13 -9.29
C LEU A 202 17.76 1.63 -9.57
N ASP A 203 16.64 0.91 -9.54
CA ASP A 203 16.58 -0.53 -9.83
C ASP A 203 17.03 -0.82 -11.27
N GLN A 204 16.60 0.00 -12.24
CA GLN A 204 17.07 -0.08 -13.62
C GLN A 204 18.58 0.11 -13.70
N ILE A 205 19.16 1.09 -13.00
CA ILE A 205 20.62 1.32 -12.99
C ILE A 205 21.35 0.11 -12.41
N ILE A 206 20.88 -0.43 -11.29
CA ILE A 206 21.46 -1.60 -10.64
C ILE A 206 21.45 -2.79 -11.60
N ARG A 207 20.31 -3.06 -12.24
CA ARG A 207 20.20 -4.15 -13.22
C ARG A 207 21.15 -3.99 -14.40
N LEU A 208 21.18 -2.79 -15.00
CA LEU A 208 22.04 -2.46 -16.12
C LEU A 208 23.53 -2.65 -15.78
N TRP A 209 23.91 -2.29 -14.55
CA TRP A 209 25.27 -2.43 -14.03
C TRP A 209 25.64 -3.89 -13.73
N ASP A 210 24.84 -4.58 -12.90
CA ASP A 210 25.13 -5.93 -12.42
C ASP A 210 25.14 -6.96 -13.57
N ASN A 211 24.22 -6.81 -14.53
CA ASN A 211 24.14 -7.70 -15.69
C ASN A 211 25.13 -7.35 -16.80
N ARG A 212 25.89 -6.25 -16.65
CA ARG A 212 26.78 -5.71 -17.70
C ARG A 212 26.07 -5.51 -19.05
N GLU A 213 24.79 -5.13 -19.00
CA GLU A 213 23.97 -4.81 -20.18
C GLU A 213 24.50 -3.56 -20.91
N VAL A 214 25.34 -2.77 -20.24
CA VAL A 214 25.89 -1.50 -20.72
C VAL A 214 27.40 -1.47 -20.49
N GLN A 215 28.16 -1.03 -21.49
CA GLN A 215 29.63 -1.02 -21.42
C GLN A 215 30.17 0.31 -20.91
N THR A 216 29.41 1.40 -21.05
CA THR A 216 29.86 2.74 -20.64
C THR A 216 28.80 3.53 -19.88
N ILE A 217 29.26 4.46 -19.03
CA ILE A 217 28.37 5.41 -18.33
C ILE A 217 27.64 6.33 -19.33
N ALA A 218 28.22 6.57 -20.50
CA ALA A 218 27.59 7.36 -21.54
C ALA A 218 26.34 6.68 -22.10
N GLU A 219 26.41 5.38 -22.38
CA GLU A 219 25.27 4.58 -22.81
C GLU A 219 24.20 4.50 -21.71
N MET A 220 24.61 4.30 -20.45
CA MET A 220 23.67 4.26 -19.32
C MET A 220 22.94 5.60 -19.12
N ALA A 221 23.62 6.72 -19.38
CA ALA A 221 23.00 8.06 -19.36
C ALA A 221 21.92 8.23 -20.43
N VAL A 222 22.13 7.66 -21.62
CA VAL A 222 21.12 7.68 -22.69
C VAL A 222 19.90 6.86 -22.30
N ILE A 223 20.09 5.68 -21.71
CA ILE A 223 18.99 4.79 -21.32
C ILE A 223 18.17 5.36 -20.17
N THR A 224 18.83 5.90 -19.14
CA THR A 224 18.17 6.34 -17.89
C THR A 224 17.76 7.81 -17.91
N GLY A 225 18.26 8.59 -18.87
CA GLY A 225 18.07 10.04 -18.93
C GLY A 225 18.78 10.83 -17.82
N LEU A 226 19.59 10.17 -16.99
CA LEU A 226 20.27 10.82 -15.88
C LEU A 226 21.62 11.44 -16.30
N PRO A 227 22.02 12.58 -15.70
CA PRO A 227 23.34 13.14 -15.92
C PRO A 227 24.46 12.14 -15.59
N ARG A 228 25.52 12.12 -16.40
CA ARG A 228 26.68 11.23 -16.17
C ARG A 228 27.29 11.40 -14.77
N SER A 229 27.30 12.63 -14.24
CA SER A 229 27.77 12.92 -12.88
C SER A 229 26.94 12.22 -11.79
N THR A 230 25.62 12.19 -11.97
CA THR A 230 24.69 11.45 -11.12
C THR A 230 24.99 9.94 -11.19
N LEU A 231 25.13 9.39 -12.39
CA LEU A 231 25.40 7.97 -12.58
C LEU A 231 26.74 7.56 -11.97
N HIS A 232 27.80 8.36 -12.15
CA HIS A 232 29.08 8.13 -11.48
C HIS A 232 28.94 8.04 -9.96
N ARG A 233 28.11 8.90 -9.35
CA ARG A 233 27.87 8.88 -7.90
C ARG A 233 27.11 7.63 -7.45
N ILE A 234 26.14 7.17 -8.24
CA ILE A 234 25.36 5.96 -7.96
C ILE A 234 26.26 4.73 -8.09
N ILE A 235 26.95 4.58 -9.22
CA ILE A 235 27.82 3.45 -9.53
C ILE A 235 28.95 3.29 -8.51
N ARG A 236 29.50 4.39 -7.96
CA ARG A 236 30.50 4.30 -6.88
C ARG A 236 30.05 3.54 -5.63
N ARG A 237 28.75 3.26 -5.50
CA ARG A 237 28.14 2.53 -4.38
C ARG A 237 27.63 1.14 -4.76
N LEU A 238 27.75 0.75 -6.02
CA LEU A 238 27.39 -0.57 -6.56
C LEU A 238 28.68 -1.39 -6.74
#